data_AF-A0A939PR08-F1
#
_entry.id   AF-A0A939PR08-F1
#
_cell.length_a   1.000
_cell.length_b   1.000
_cell.length_c   1.000
_cell.angle_alpha   90.00
_cell.angle_beta   90.00
_cell.angle_gamma   90.00
#
_symmetry.space_group_name_H-M   'P 1'
#
loop_
_entity.id
_entity.type
_entity.pdbx_description
1 polymer ?
#
loop_
_entity_poly.entity_id
_entity_poly.type
_entity_poly.pdbx_seq_one_letter_code
_entity_poly.pdbx_strand_id
1 'polypeptide(L)'
;MTDRTYAELISAIDEFARDWDSREQASRLYGLFAPLLDHVEQQDAELSDEQTMSTPEAVREVRRAAAGEPVDAQAIYEQLALVSLVEDQDEDLHLIGQSAMVAADWLRLLTGLDLTSTTYPGEGELLPRYAPSPFTQIVDMLAWTRSNQMYNHWEDADDNADYADFSAATHELNAIYLEITA
;
A
#
# COMPACT_ATOMS: atom_id res chain seq x y z
N MET A 1 -14.19 -24.74 -7.28
CA MET A 1 -14.20 -23.56 -6.39
C MET A 1 -15.09 -22.55 -7.07
N THR A 2 -16.09 -22.01 -6.39
CA THR A 2 -16.84 -20.86 -6.88
C THR A 2 -15.92 -19.65 -6.84
N ASP A 3 -15.73 -19.00 -7.97
CA ASP A 3 -14.95 -17.75 -8.04
C ASP A 3 -15.65 -16.71 -7.16
N ARG A 4 -14.97 -16.25 -6.11
CA ARG A 4 -15.46 -15.19 -5.25
C ARG A 4 -15.35 -13.87 -5.98
N THR A 5 -16.32 -12.99 -5.80
CA THR A 5 -16.25 -11.61 -6.29
C THR A 5 -15.19 -10.82 -5.52
N TYR A 6 -14.76 -9.69 -6.08
CA TYR A 6 -13.80 -8.79 -5.44
C TYR A 6 -14.23 -8.38 -4.02
N ALA A 7 -15.48 -7.95 -3.85
CA ALA A 7 -16.03 -7.54 -2.55
C ALA A 7 -16.11 -8.71 -1.55
N GLU A 8 -16.44 -9.92 -2.01
CA GLU A 8 -16.43 -11.12 -1.17
C GLU A 8 -15.01 -11.49 -0.72
N LEU A 9 -14.00 -11.28 -1.56
CA LEU A 9 -12.60 -11.50 -1.22
C LEU A 9 -12.11 -10.50 -0.17
N ILE A 10 -12.35 -9.20 -0.35
CA ILE A 10 -11.97 -8.19 0.65
C ILE A 10 -12.68 -8.48 1.99
N SER A 11 -13.98 -8.78 1.95
CA SER A 11 -14.73 -9.10 3.18
C SER A 11 -14.17 -10.33 3.91
N ALA A 12 -13.79 -11.37 3.16
CA ALA A 12 -13.19 -12.58 3.73
C ALA A 12 -11.79 -12.31 4.32
N ILE A 13 -11.02 -11.41 3.71
CA ILE A 13 -9.72 -10.98 4.21
C ILE A 13 -9.88 -10.17 5.50
N ASP A 14 -10.84 -9.22 5.55
CA ASP A 14 -11.14 -8.45 6.78
C ASP A 14 -11.55 -9.36 7.93
N GLU A 15 -12.46 -10.31 7.65
CA GLU A 15 -12.92 -11.27 8.66
C GLU A 15 -11.77 -12.11 9.19
N PHE A 16 -10.87 -12.57 8.30
CA PHE A 16 -9.72 -13.37 8.69
C PHE A 16 -8.71 -12.58 9.53
N ALA A 17 -8.48 -11.32 9.19
CA ALA A 17 -7.53 -10.46 9.91
C ALA A 17 -8.07 -9.90 11.23
N ARG A 18 -9.38 -10.04 11.51
CA ARG A 18 -10.04 -9.46 12.70
C ARG A 18 -9.52 -10.02 14.02
N ASP A 19 -9.05 -11.26 14.03
CA ASP A 19 -8.53 -11.93 15.22
C ASP A 19 -7.03 -11.63 15.47
N TRP A 20 -6.39 -10.90 14.55
CA TRP A 20 -4.99 -10.52 14.64
C TRP A 20 -4.81 -9.18 15.34
N ASP A 21 -3.75 -9.05 16.13
CA ASP A 21 -3.30 -7.74 16.58
C ASP A 21 -2.61 -6.97 15.45
N SER A 22 -2.47 -5.64 15.60
CA SER A 22 -1.90 -4.77 14.57
C SER A 22 -0.46 -5.14 14.19
N ARG A 23 0.29 -5.77 15.10
CA ARG A 23 1.67 -6.19 14.80
C ARG A 23 1.69 -7.46 13.98
N GLU A 24 0.80 -8.42 14.25
CA GLU A 24 0.60 -9.60 13.41
C GLU A 24 0.13 -9.20 12.01
N GLN A 25 -0.85 -8.30 11.93
CA GLN A 25 -1.32 -7.72 10.66
C GLN A 25 -0.17 -7.07 9.88
N ALA A 26 0.59 -6.17 10.52
CA ALA A 26 1.73 -5.52 9.88
C ALA A 26 2.82 -6.53 9.44
N SER A 27 3.11 -7.55 10.25
CA SER A 27 4.08 -8.58 9.88
C SER A 27 3.65 -9.37 8.65
N ARG A 28 2.35 -9.69 8.52
CA ARG A 28 1.81 -10.39 7.34
C ARG A 28 1.88 -9.51 6.11
N LEU A 29 1.47 -8.25 6.21
CA LEU A 29 1.51 -7.29 5.10
C LEU A 29 2.94 -7.07 4.59
N TYR A 30 3.91 -6.91 5.49
CA TYR A 30 5.30 -6.71 5.09
C TYR A 30 5.81 -7.81 4.16
N GLY A 31 5.47 -9.07 4.45
CA GLY A 31 5.85 -10.19 3.58
C GLY A 31 5.28 -10.09 2.16
N LEU A 32 4.12 -9.45 1.98
CA LEU A 32 3.44 -9.32 0.69
C LEU A 32 4.01 -8.19 -0.18
N PHE A 33 4.41 -7.07 0.42
CA PHE A 33 4.89 -5.91 -0.34
C PHE A 33 6.41 -5.74 -0.33
N ALA A 34 7.16 -6.43 0.55
CA ALA A 34 8.62 -6.29 0.63
C ALA A 34 9.36 -6.39 -0.73
N PRO A 35 8.98 -7.29 -1.68
CA PRO A 35 9.61 -7.32 -2.99
C PRO A 35 9.41 -6.04 -3.83
N LEU A 36 8.31 -5.31 -3.61
CA LEU A 36 8.01 -4.09 -4.34
C LEU A 36 8.89 -2.91 -3.91
N LEU A 37 9.45 -2.97 -2.70
CA LEU A 37 10.36 -1.95 -2.19
C LEU A 37 11.63 -1.82 -3.04
N ASP A 38 12.01 -2.86 -3.79
CA ASP A 38 13.16 -2.80 -4.69
C ASP A 38 12.91 -1.85 -5.88
N HIS A 39 11.65 -1.65 -6.29
CA HIS A 39 11.28 -0.64 -7.28
C HIS A 39 11.31 0.77 -6.67
N VAL A 40 10.82 0.91 -5.44
CA VAL A 40 10.84 2.18 -4.70
C VAL A 40 12.28 2.64 -4.46
N GLU A 41 13.17 1.74 -4.05
CA GLU A 41 14.58 2.04 -3.80
C GLU A 41 15.33 2.53 -5.05
N GLN A 42 14.85 2.21 -6.26
CA GLN A 42 15.45 2.69 -7.52
C GLN A 42 15.11 4.15 -7.81
N GLN A 43 14.09 4.73 -7.15
CA GLN A 43 13.72 6.13 -7.31
C GLN A 43 14.62 7.02 -6.44
N ASP A 44 15.82 7.31 -6.95
CA ASP A 44 16.83 8.14 -6.26
C ASP A 44 16.84 9.61 -6.71
N ALA A 45 15.79 10.05 -7.42
CA ALA A 45 15.62 11.45 -7.76
C ALA A 45 15.32 12.28 -6.49
N GLU A 46 15.90 13.47 -6.40
CA GLU A 46 15.50 14.47 -5.40
C GLU A 46 14.10 14.97 -5.76
N LEU A 47 13.14 14.73 -4.86
CA LEU A 47 11.72 15.02 -5.09
C LEU A 47 11.30 16.35 -4.46
N SER A 48 12.02 16.81 -3.42
CA SER A 48 11.77 18.07 -2.73
C SER A 48 13.05 18.60 -2.07
N ASP A 49 13.24 19.92 -2.08
CA ASP A 49 14.32 20.60 -1.35
C ASP A 49 14.18 20.47 0.18
N GLU A 50 12.99 20.09 0.66
CA GLU A 50 12.66 19.94 2.09
C GLU A 50 12.73 18.48 2.57
N GLN A 51 13.11 17.53 1.70
CA GLN A 51 13.17 16.12 2.09
C GLN A 51 14.23 15.88 3.18
N THR A 52 13.83 15.19 4.24
CA THR A 52 14.72 14.93 5.40
C THR A 52 15.63 13.72 5.19
N MET A 53 15.27 12.84 4.26
CA MET A 53 16.02 11.65 3.87
C MET A 53 15.81 11.35 2.38
N SER A 54 16.67 10.51 1.81
CA SER A 54 16.47 10.03 0.43
C SER A 54 15.53 8.81 0.38
N THR A 55 14.98 8.51 -0.80
CA THR A 55 14.12 7.33 -0.98
C THR A 55 14.84 6.01 -0.65
N PRO A 56 16.10 5.76 -1.07
CA PRO A 56 16.81 4.55 -0.66
C PRO A 56 17.03 4.47 0.85
N GLU A 57 17.20 5.61 1.53
CA GLU A 57 17.30 5.66 2.99
C GLU A 57 15.96 5.27 3.64
N ALA A 58 14.85 5.85 3.19
CA ALA A 58 13.50 5.50 3.67
C ALA A 58 13.21 4.00 3.51
N VAL A 59 13.53 3.41 2.36
CA VAL A 59 13.33 1.96 2.13
C VAL A 59 14.17 1.11 3.09
N ARG A 60 15.43 1.48 3.35
CA ARG A 60 16.25 0.77 4.33
C ARG A 60 15.66 0.86 5.74
N GLU A 61 15.17 2.03 6.12
CA GLU A 61 14.52 2.23 7.41
C GLU A 61 13.19 1.44 7.52
N VAL A 62 12.41 1.31 6.45
CA VAL A 62 11.24 0.38 6.41
C VAL A 62 11.67 -1.04 6.71
N ARG A 63 12.74 -1.54 6.07
CA ARG A 63 13.26 -2.90 6.32
C ARG A 63 13.74 -3.07 7.77
N ARG A 64 14.33 -2.03 8.38
CA ARG A 64 14.72 -2.00 9.81
C ARG A 64 13.50 -2.01 10.73
N ALA A 65 12.47 -1.22 10.42
CA ALA A 65 11.21 -1.21 11.16
C ALA A 65 10.55 -2.60 11.16
N ALA A 66 10.56 -3.29 10.02
CA ALA A 66 10.04 -4.65 9.90
C ALA A 66 10.84 -5.68 10.72
N ALA A 67 12.14 -5.45 10.90
CA ALA A 67 12.99 -6.23 11.80
C ALA A 67 12.77 -5.89 13.29
N GLY A 68 11.88 -4.95 13.62
CA GLY A 68 11.59 -4.51 14.98
C GLY A 68 12.62 -3.53 15.54
N GLU A 69 13.46 -2.93 14.69
CA GLU A 69 14.42 -1.92 15.11
C GLU A 69 13.73 -0.56 15.33
N PRO A 70 14.27 0.29 16.24
CA PRO A 70 13.78 1.65 16.39
C PRO A 70 14.15 2.50 15.17
N VAL A 71 13.16 3.24 14.66
CA VAL A 71 13.25 4.10 13.47
C VAL A 71 12.48 5.40 13.70
N ASP A 72 12.75 6.42 12.87
CA ASP A 72 11.93 7.64 12.82
C ASP A 72 10.75 7.44 11.86
N ALA A 73 9.63 6.95 12.40
CA ALA A 73 8.46 6.61 11.59
C ALA A 73 7.87 7.82 10.84
N GLN A 74 7.94 9.01 11.43
CA GLN A 74 7.39 10.23 10.81
C GLN A 74 8.21 10.63 9.59
N ALA A 75 9.54 10.65 9.71
CA ALA A 75 10.41 11.04 8.60
C ALA A 75 10.37 10.02 7.45
N ILE A 76 10.24 8.72 7.75
CA ILE A 76 10.02 7.67 6.72
C ILE A 76 8.68 7.88 6.02
N TYR A 77 7.60 8.10 6.79
CA TYR A 77 6.27 8.31 6.24
C TYR A 77 6.25 9.52 5.31
N GLU A 78 6.84 10.65 5.71
CA GLU A 78 6.94 11.85 4.88
C GLU A 78 7.64 11.58 3.56
N GLN A 79 8.78 10.88 3.58
CA GLN A 79 9.50 10.56 2.36
C GLN A 79 8.71 9.61 1.45
N LEU A 80 8.06 8.58 2.00
CA LEU A 80 7.25 7.65 1.20
C LEU A 80 6.00 8.32 0.62
N ALA A 81 5.36 9.21 1.38
CA ALA A 81 4.23 10.01 0.91
C ALA A 81 4.66 11.04 -0.15
N LEU A 82 5.92 11.48 -0.18
CA LEU A 82 6.45 12.30 -1.27
C LEU A 82 6.70 11.44 -2.52
N VAL A 83 7.26 10.24 -2.34
CA VAL A 83 7.50 9.28 -3.44
C VAL A 83 6.20 8.82 -4.07
N SER A 84 5.11 8.71 -3.31
CA SER A 84 3.81 8.32 -3.89
C SER A 84 3.33 9.28 -4.99
N LEU A 85 3.73 10.55 -4.93
CA LEU A 85 3.31 11.60 -5.89
C LEU A 85 4.03 11.52 -7.24
N VAL A 86 4.97 10.60 -7.43
CA VAL A 86 5.64 10.43 -8.73
C VAL A 86 4.65 10.01 -9.82
N GLU A 87 3.59 9.30 -9.44
CA GLU A 87 2.56 8.83 -10.39
C GLU A 87 1.65 9.96 -10.89
N ASP A 88 1.50 11.06 -10.13
CA ASP A 88 0.79 12.26 -10.58
C ASP A 88 1.54 12.99 -11.72
N GLN A 89 2.86 12.77 -11.80
CA GLN A 89 3.72 13.37 -12.81
C GLN A 89 3.86 12.47 -14.04
N ASP A 90 3.84 11.16 -13.83
CA ASP A 90 3.96 10.13 -14.85
C ASP A 90 3.22 8.86 -14.40
N GLU A 91 2.09 8.57 -15.04
CA GLU A 91 1.24 7.41 -14.75
C GLU A 91 2.00 6.08 -14.90
N ASP A 92 3.07 6.03 -15.71
CA ASP A 92 3.92 4.83 -15.85
C ASP A 92 4.71 4.52 -14.55
N LEU A 93 4.80 5.49 -13.62
CA LEU A 93 5.45 5.33 -12.32
C LEU A 93 4.50 4.86 -11.21
N HIS A 94 3.23 4.53 -11.52
CA HIS A 94 2.25 4.07 -10.52
C HIS A 94 2.73 2.88 -9.69
N LEU A 95 3.53 1.98 -10.26
CA LEU A 95 4.10 0.86 -9.51
C LEU A 95 4.99 1.36 -8.36
N ILE A 96 5.78 2.42 -8.60
CA ILE A 96 6.63 3.05 -7.58
C ILE A 96 5.76 3.82 -6.59
N GLY A 97 4.84 4.64 -7.11
CA GLY A 97 3.99 5.52 -6.31
C GLY A 97 3.12 4.75 -5.32
N GLN A 98 2.32 3.81 -5.82
CA GLN A 98 1.47 2.93 -5.00
C GLN A 98 2.28 2.05 -4.05
N SER A 99 3.44 1.52 -4.46
CA SER A 99 4.29 0.72 -3.56
C SER A 99 4.82 1.54 -2.40
N ALA A 100 5.18 2.81 -2.64
CA ALA A 100 5.58 3.73 -1.58
C ALA A 100 4.42 4.03 -0.62
N MET A 101 3.21 4.26 -1.14
CA MET A 101 2.03 4.48 -0.30
C MET A 101 1.65 3.22 0.51
N VAL A 102 1.73 2.02 -0.08
CA VAL A 102 1.54 0.74 0.64
C VAL A 102 2.48 0.65 1.84
N ALA A 103 3.75 1.01 1.66
CA ALA A 103 4.74 1.02 2.74
C ALA A 103 4.45 2.12 3.79
N ALA A 104 3.96 3.29 3.37
CA ALA A 104 3.60 4.39 4.26
C ALA A 104 2.40 4.02 5.16
N ASP A 105 1.33 3.48 4.59
CA ASP A 105 0.15 3.04 5.34
C ASP A 105 0.45 1.82 6.21
N TRP A 106 1.31 0.92 5.73
CA TRP A 106 1.83 -0.15 6.58
C TRP A 106 2.57 0.39 7.80
N LEU A 107 3.35 1.47 7.67
CA LEU A 107 4.07 2.07 8.79
C LEU A 107 3.12 2.72 9.82
N ARG A 108 2.03 3.35 9.36
CA ARG A 108 0.94 3.81 10.23
C ARG A 108 0.32 2.65 10.99
N LEU A 109 -0.01 1.54 10.30
CA LEU A 109 -0.56 0.35 10.93
C LEU A 109 0.41 -0.28 11.96
N LEU A 110 1.69 -0.39 11.60
CA LEU A 110 2.74 -0.97 12.45
C LEU A 110 2.91 -0.19 13.76
N THR A 111 2.89 1.13 13.67
CA THR A 111 3.18 2.03 14.79
C THR A 111 1.93 2.42 15.58
N GLY A 112 0.75 2.36 14.96
CA GLY A 112 -0.51 2.88 15.50
C GLY A 112 -0.53 4.40 15.62
N LEU A 113 0.41 5.10 14.97
CA LEU A 113 0.53 6.55 15.01
C LEU A 113 -0.24 7.20 13.85
N ASP A 114 -0.78 8.38 14.11
CA ASP A 114 -1.37 9.25 13.10
C ASP A 114 -0.24 10.02 12.38
N LEU A 115 0.45 9.32 11.48
CA LEU A 115 1.56 9.89 10.69
C LEU A 115 0.98 10.75 9.56
N THR A 116 1.45 11.99 9.43
CA THR A 116 0.91 12.96 8.47
C THR A 116 2.01 13.49 7.56
N SER A 117 1.69 13.88 6.32
CA SER A 117 2.64 14.58 5.46
C SER A 117 2.40 16.09 5.52
N THR A 118 3.47 16.88 5.66
CA THR A 118 3.39 18.35 5.54
C THR A 118 3.11 18.80 4.11
N THR A 119 3.54 18.00 3.13
CA THR A 119 3.31 18.22 1.69
C THR A 119 1.85 17.94 1.29
N TYR A 120 1.16 17.07 2.04
CA TYR A 120 -0.23 16.72 1.80
C TYR A 120 -1.06 16.80 3.11
N PRO A 121 -1.49 18.02 3.52
CA PRO A 121 -2.28 18.20 4.72
C PRO A 121 -3.72 17.72 4.49
N GLY A 122 -3.93 16.41 4.61
CA GLY A 122 -5.23 15.77 4.77
C GLY A 122 -6.31 16.21 3.79
N GLU A 123 -6.30 15.66 2.58
CA GLU A 123 -7.59 15.38 1.94
C GLU A 123 -8.16 14.15 2.63
N GLY A 124 -9.31 14.33 3.29
CA GLY A 124 -9.95 13.28 4.08
C GLY A 124 -10.08 12.01 3.24
N GLU A 125 -9.34 10.97 3.65
CA GLU A 125 -9.29 9.66 3.04
C GLU A 125 -10.73 9.20 2.74
N LEU A 126 -11.13 9.27 1.47
CA LEU A 126 -12.31 8.56 1.01
C LEU A 126 -12.00 7.09 1.25
N LEU A 127 -12.55 6.54 2.34
CA LEU A 127 -12.38 5.13 2.67
C LEU A 127 -12.83 4.31 1.46
N PRO A 128 -11.97 3.42 0.92
CA PRO A 128 -12.38 2.62 -0.20
C PRO A 128 -13.65 1.84 0.09
N ARG A 129 -14.59 1.84 -0.85
CA ARG A 129 -15.95 1.29 -0.71
C ARG A 129 -15.95 -0.14 -0.18
N TYR A 130 -14.91 -0.90 -0.51
CA TYR A 130 -14.77 -2.31 -0.19
C TYR A 130 -13.81 -2.58 0.98
N ALA A 131 -12.96 -1.63 1.39
CA ALA A 131 -11.89 -1.82 2.37
C ALA A 131 -12.11 -0.97 3.65
N PRO A 132 -12.95 -1.44 4.59
CA PRO A 132 -13.37 -0.65 5.75
C PRO A 132 -12.31 -0.53 6.85
N SER A 133 -11.24 -1.33 6.81
CA SER A 133 -10.16 -1.31 7.81
C SER A 133 -8.81 -0.92 7.20
N PRO A 134 -7.89 -0.29 7.97
CA PRO A 134 -6.56 0.06 7.47
C PRO A 134 -5.81 -1.14 6.86
N PHE A 135 -5.96 -2.32 7.47
CA PHE A 135 -5.40 -3.56 6.93
C PHE A 135 -5.94 -3.86 5.53
N THR A 136 -7.27 -3.86 5.35
CA THR A 136 -7.86 -4.14 4.03
C THR A 136 -7.58 -3.07 2.99
N GLN A 137 -7.35 -1.82 3.38
CA GLN A 137 -7.01 -0.74 2.45
C GLN A 137 -5.64 -0.98 1.84
N ILE A 138 -4.68 -1.38 2.67
CA ILE A 138 -3.34 -1.77 2.20
C ILE A 138 -3.45 -2.99 1.29
N VAL A 139 -4.26 -4.00 1.66
CA VAL A 139 -4.43 -5.20 0.82
C VAL A 139 -5.09 -4.89 -0.52
N ASP A 140 -6.11 -4.02 -0.53
CA ASP A 140 -6.79 -3.56 -1.74
C ASP A 140 -5.76 -2.93 -2.69
N MET A 141 -5.13 -1.82 -2.29
CA MET A 141 -4.11 -1.14 -3.10
C MET A 141 -2.97 -2.08 -3.53
N LEU A 142 -2.55 -3.02 -2.67
CA LEU A 142 -1.52 -3.99 -3.00
C LEU A 142 -1.95 -4.98 -4.10
N ALA A 143 -3.22 -5.41 -4.12
CA ALA A 143 -3.74 -6.28 -5.18
C ALA A 143 -3.66 -5.59 -6.56
N TRP A 144 -4.04 -4.32 -6.62
CA TRP A 144 -3.91 -3.50 -7.82
C TRP A 144 -2.45 -3.36 -8.24
N THR A 145 -1.59 -2.98 -7.30
CA THR A 145 -0.15 -2.77 -7.52
C THR A 145 0.55 -4.04 -8.02
N ARG A 146 0.32 -5.20 -7.37
CA ARG A 146 0.91 -6.49 -7.77
C ARG A 146 0.38 -6.99 -9.13
N SER A 147 -0.82 -6.58 -9.51
CA SER A 147 -1.40 -6.85 -10.84
C SER A 147 -0.97 -5.84 -11.91
N ASN A 148 -0.06 -4.90 -11.58
CA ASN A 148 0.38 -3.82 -12.46
C ASN A 148 -0.79 -2.99 -13.01
N GLN A 149 -1.78 -2.76 -12.15
CA GLN A 149 -2.93 -1.89 -12.41
C GLN A 149 -2.83 -0.66 -11.52
N MET A 150 -3.29 0.47 -12.06
CA MET A 150 -3.39 1.70 -11.31
C MET A 150 -4.57 1.63 -10.35
N TYR A 151 -4.37 2.00 -9.08
CA TYR A 151 -5.41 2.09 -8.08
C TYR A 151 -6.19 3.41 -8.17
N ASN A 152 -5.86 4.29 -9.12
CA ASN A 152 -6.70 5.44 -9.40
C ASN A 152 -8.06 4.97 -9.96
N HIS A 153 -9.13 5.66 -9.59
CA HIS A 153 -10.49 5.34 -10.07
C HIS A 153 -10.99 3.92 -9.74
N TRP A 154 -10.48 3.28 -8.67
CA TRP A 154 -10.97 1.97 -8.20
C TRP A 154 -12.49 1.93 -7.98
N GLU A 155 -13.11 3.09 -7.70
CA GLU A 155 -14.56 3.28 -7.54
C GLU A 155 -15.37 2.94 -8.77
N ASP A 156 -14.79 3.14 -9.95
CA ASP A 156 -15.45 3.05 -11.26
C ASP A 156 -15.08 1.77 -12.01
N ALA A 157 -14.20 0.95 -11.45
CA ALA A 157 -13.54 -0.15 -12.16
C ALA A 157 -14.43 -1.35 -12.43
N ASP A 158 -15.48 -1.56 -11.64
CA ASP A 158 -16.50 -2.58 -11.90
C ASP A 158 -17.43 -2.18 -13.05
N ASP A 159 -17.64 -0.87 -13.23
CA ASP A 159 -18.53 -0.30 -14.25
C ASP A 159 -17.78 0.13 -15.54
N ASN A 160 -16.46 0.29 -15.51
CA ASN A 160 -15.66 0.84 -16.62
C ASN A 160 -14.41 0.02 -16.94
N ALA A 161 -14.59 -1.15 -17.57
CA ALA A 161 -13.51 -2.07 -17.95
C ALA A 161 -12.45 -1.50 -18.92
N ASP A 162 -12.69 -0.33 -19.52
CA ASP A 162 -11.75 0.31 -20.45
C ASP A 162 -10.58 1.04 -19.73
N TYR A 163 -10.70 1.29 -18.42
CA TYR A 163 -9.70 2.06 -17.66
C TYR A 163 -8.72 1.20 -16.86
N ALA A 164 -9.11 0.00 -16.45
CA ALA A 164 -8.25 -0.93 -15.71
C ALA A 164 -8.69 -2.39 -15.87
N ASP A 165 -7.75 -3.32 -15.75
CA ASP A 165 -8.03 -4.76 -15.70
C ASP A 165 -8.46 -5.17 -14.28
N PHE A 166 -9.73 -4.91 -13.96
CA PHE A 166 -10.32 -5.29 -12.67
C PHE A 166 -10.27 -6.81 -12.41
N SER A 167 -10.26 -7.62 -13.48
CA SER A 167 -10.11 -9.07 -13.34
C SER A 167 -8.71 -9.47 -12.88
N ALA A 168 -7.68 -8.76 -13.33
CA ALA A 168 -6.30 -8.96 -12.86
C ALA A 168 -6.18 -8.63 -11.36
N ALA A 169 -6.71 -7.49 -10.92
CA ALA A 169 -6.73 -7.11 -9.50
C ALA A 169 -7.53 -8.12 -8.66
N THR A 170 -8.66 -8.63 -9.17
CA THR A 170 -9.46 -9.68 -8.49
C THR A 170 -8.67 -10.99 -8.34
N HIS A 171 -7.95 -11.40 -9.39
CA HIS A 171 -7.13 -12.61 -9.35
C HIS A 171 -6.00 -12.48 -8.32
N GLU A 172 -5.33 -11.32 -8.31
CA GLU A 172 -4.26 -11.03 -7.37
C GLU A 172 -4.76 -10.95 -5.93
N LEU A 173 -5.94 -10.35 -5.71
CA LEU A 173 -6.56 -10.33 -4.39
C LEU A 173 -6.86 -11.75 -3.87
N ASN A 174 -7.31 -12.65 -4.75
CA ASN A 174 -7.49 -14.05 -4.38
C ASN A 174 -6.15 -14.74 -4.07
N ALA A 175 -5.07 -14.42 -4.80
CA ALA A 175 -3.73 -14.92 -4.48
C ALA A 175 -3.27 -14.44 -3.09
N ILE A 176 -3.46 -13.15 -2.78
CA ILE A 176 -3.16 -12.58 -1.46
C ILE A 176 -4.00 -13.27 -0.37
N TYR A 177 -5.30 -13.50 -0.59
CA TYR A 177 -6.13 -14.25 0.36
C TYR A 177 -5.54 -15.64 0.66
N LEU A 178 -5.09 -16.36 -0.36
CA LEU A 178 -4.46 -17.67 -0.19
C LEU A 178 -3.10 -17.59 0.53
N GLU A 179 -2.28 -16.57 0.26
CA GLU A 179 -1.00 -16.35 0.94
C GLU A 179 -1.17 -16.02 2.43
N ILE A 180 -2.17 -15.21 2.77
CA ILE A 180 -2.47 -14.77 4.13
C ILE A 180 -3.08 -15.91 4.97
N THR A 181 -3.85 -16.80 4.35
CA THR A 181 -4.60 -17.88 5.04
C THR A 181 -3.88 -19.24 5.09
N ALA A 182 -2.73 -19.38 4.41
CA ALA A 182 -1.91 -20.59 4.43
C ALA A 182 -1.09 -20.75 5.74
#